data_AF-A0A956X112-F1
#
_entry.id   AF-A0A956X112-F1
#
_cell.length_a   1.000
_cell.length_b   1.000
_cell.length_c   1.000
_cell.angle_alpha   90.00
_cell.angle_beta   90.00
_cell.angle_gamma   90.00
#
_symmetry.space_group_name_H-M   'P 1'
#
loop_
_entity.id
_entity.type
_entity.pdbx_description
1 polymer ?
#
loop_
_entity_poly.entity_id
_entity_poly.type
_entity_poly.pdbx_seq_one_letter_code
_entity_poly.pdbx_strand_id
1 'polypeptide(L)'
;EHFGKILHARFHGEFGAIVDKVQVKVITDPALHAEWLEKARDAYNERNERMGSLKDDAVDEFYTCTLCQSFAPTHVCIVSPERLGLCGAYNWLDCKASYEINPTGPNQPILLGDTVDPVKGYWTGTNDVAVKNSQGTVHEVAMYSIMENPMTACGCFECIVMLIPEANGVMVVSREDTSMTPAGMTFSTLAGMAGGGLQTPGVMGVGKYYLTSPKFISADGGFKRVVWMSSVLKKTMAEEFQAVAEREGEPDLIDRIADETVCTDVDGLMAWMEEHEHPALFMDPIF
;
A
#
# COMPACT_ATOMS: atom_id res chain seq x y z
N GLU A 1 -0.59 11.00 -30.20
CA GLU A 1 0.80 11.03 -30.74
C GLU A 1 1.86 11.28 -29.66
N HIS A 2 1.78 12.38 -28.89
CA HIS A 2 2.83 12.74 -27.92
C HIS A 2 3.10 11.68 -26.85
N PHE A 3 2.07 11.06 -26.27
CA PHE A 3 2.25 9.93 -25.34
C PHE A 3 3.10 8.80 -25.95
N GLY A 4 2.84 8.46 -27.22
CA GLY A 4 3.61 7.45 -27.94
C GLY A 4 5.08 7.82 -28.12
N LYS A 5 5.37 9.07 -28.51
CA LYS A 5 6.75 9.56 -28.66
C LYS A 5 7.50 9.56 -27.32
N ILE A 6 6.86 10.00 -26.24
CA ILE A 6 7.45 10.02 -24.90
C ILE A 6 7.77 8.60 -24.45
N LEU A 7 6.79 7.69 -24.49
CA LEU A 7 6.98 6.30 -24.07
C LEU A 7 8.07 5.63 -24.90
N HIS A 8 8.03 5.75 -26.23
CA HIS A 8 9.06 5.20 -27.12
C HIS A 8 10.47 5.72 -26.77
N ALA A 9 10.64 7.04 -26.61
CA ALA A 9 11.92 7.63 -26.28
C ALA A 9 12.42 7.22 -24.89
N ARG A 10 11.53 7.17 -23.89
CA ARG A 10 11.88 6.81 -22.50
C ARG A 10 12.22 5.32 -22.36
N PHE A 11 11.48 4.42 -23.02
CA PHE A 11 11.81 3.00 -22.99
C PHE A 11 13.19 2.71 -23.58
N HIS A 12 13.54 3.30 -24.73
CA HIS A 12 14.89 3.16 -25.27
C HIS A 12 15.96 3.84 -24.42
N GLY A 13 15.67 5.03 -23.89
CA GLY A 13 16.63 5.79 -23.08
C GLY A 13 16.98 5.10 -21.76
N GLU A 14 15.99 4.50 -21.09
CA GLU A 14 16.16 3.87 -19.78
C GLU A 14 16.52 2.37 -19.89
N PHE A 15 15.98 1.66 -20.89
CA PHE A 15 16.07 0.20 -20.99
C PHE A 15 16.72 -0.28 -22.31
N GLY A 16 17.51 0.55 -22.97
CA GLY A 16 18.11 0.22 -24.28
C GLY A 16 19.00 -1.03 -24.31
N ALA A 17 19.45 -1.53 -23.15
CA ALA A 17 20.16 -2.81 -23.05
C ALA A 17 19.24 -4.04 -23.21
N ILE A 18 17.92 -3.87 -23.03
CA ILE A 18 16.91 -4.95 -23.00
C ILE A 18 15.85 -4.74 -24.08
N VAL A 19 15.56 -3.47 -24.41
CA VAL A 19 14.48 -3.08 -25.33
C VAL A 19 15.04 -2.66 -26.69
N ASP A 20 14.96 -3.56 -27.67
CA ASP A 20 15.40 -3.31 -29.06
C ASP A 20 14.36 -2.54 -29.89
N LYS A 21 13.06 -2.81 -29.71
CA LYS A 21 11.98 -2.17 -30.47
C LYS A 21 10.79 -1.86 -29.57
N VAL A 22 10.19 -0.69 -29.78
CA VAL A 22 9.00 -0.26 -29.04
C VAL A 22 7.88 0.10 -30.01
N GLN A 23 6.70 -0.49 -29.79
CA GLN A 23 5.47 -0.05 -30.42
C GLN A 23 4.52 0.47 -29.33
N VAL A 24 3.97 1.67 -29.54
CA VAL A 24 2.97 2.24 -28.63
C VAL A 24 1.66 2.41 -29.37
N LYS A 25 0.57 1.89 -28.81
CA LYS A 25 -0.79 2.08 -29.30
C LYS A 25 -1.61 2.79 -28.23
N VAL A 26 -2.09 4.00 -28.54
CA VAL A 26 -3.02 4.73 -27.68
C VAL A 26 -4.43 4.41 -28.13
N ILE A 27 -5.22 3.79 -27.26
CA ILE A 27 -6.57 3.33 -27.56
C ILE A 27 -7.56 4.27 -26.87
N THR A 28 -8.40 4.94 -27.67
CA THR A 28 -9.48 5.81 -27.19
C THR A 28 -10.86 5.35 -27.65
N ASP A 29 -10.92 4.40 -28.58
CA ASP A 29 -12.17 3.77 -28.99
C ASP A 29 -12.73 2.93 -27.82
N PRO A 30 -13.98 3.13 -27.38
CA PRO A 30 -14.52 2.47 -26.19
C PRO A 30 -14.58 0.94 -26.30
N ALA A 31 -14.94 0.40 -27.47
CA ALA A 31 -15.05 -1.05 -27.65
C ALA A 31 -13.68 -1.71 -27.63
N LEU A 32 -12.71 -1.12 -28.33
CA LEU A 32 -11.33 -1.58 -28.32
C LEU A 32 -10.68 -1.40 -26.94
N HIS A 33 -11.01 -0.32 -26.22
CA HIS A 33 -10.54 -0.11 -24.85
C HIS A 33 -11.02 -1.26 -23.93
N ALA A 34 -12.30 -1.63 -23.99
CA ALA A 34 -12.84 -2.72 -23.18
C ALA A 34 -12.13 -4.06 -23.48
N GLU A 35 -11.88 -4.37 -24.76
CA GLU A 35 -11.15 -5.58 -25.15
C GLU A 35 -9.72 -5.60 -24.59
N TRP A 36 -8.98 -4.48 -24.72
CA TRP A 36 -7.61 -4.40 -24.24
C TRP A 36 -7.51 -4.32 -22.72
N LEU A 37 -8.53 -3.81 -22.04
CA LEU A 37 -8.60 -3.79 -20.59
C LEU A 37 -8.67 -5.21 -20.02
N GLU A 38 -9.48 -6.11 -20.62
CA GLU A 38 -9.52 -7.51 -20.18
C GLU A 38 -8.18 -8.20 -20.39
N LYS A 39 -7.52 -8.00 -21.54
CA LYS A 39 -6.17 -8.53 -21.79
C LYS A 39 -5.14 -8.02 -20.78
N ALA A 40 -5.26 -6.75 -20.37
CA ALA A 40 -4.39 -6.18 -19.36
C ALA A 40 -4.65 -6.82 -17.98
N ARG A 41 -5.92 -7.03 -17.62
CA ARG A 41 -6.30 -7.72 -16.38
C ARG A 41 -5.74 -9.13 -16.30
N ASP A 42 -5.80 -9.90 -17.39
CA ASP A 42 -5.20 -11.25 -17.44
C ASP A 42 -3.70 -11.21 -17.10
N ALA A 43 -2.95 -10.27 -17.70
CA ALA A 43 -1.52 -10.10 -17.42
C ALA A 43 -1.25 -9.62 -15.98
N TYR A 44 -2.14 -8.79 -15.41
CA TYR A 44 -2.02 -8.35 -14.03
C TYR A 44 -2.29 -9.50 -13.05
N ASN A 45 -3.28 -10.33 -13.32
CA ASN A 45 -3.60 -11.51 -12.51
C ASN A 45 -2.42 -12.49 -12.50
N GLU A 46 -1.83 -12.79 -13.66
CA GLU A 46 -0.64 -13.64 -13.73
C GLU A 46 0.53 -13.08 -12.88
N ARG A 47 0.74 -11.77 -12.91
CA ARG A 47 1.77 -11.10 -12.08
C ARG A 47 1.44 -11.19 -10.59
N ASN A 48 0.18 -11.04 -10.22
CA ASN A 48 -0.27 -11.10 -8.82
C ASN A 48 -0.20 -12.53 -8.27
N GLU A 49 -0.57 -13.54 -9.05
CA GLU A 49 -0.47 -14.96 -8.66
C GLU A 49 0.97 -15.38 -8.35
N ARG A 50 1.94 -14.90 -9.14
CA ARG A 50 3.37 -15.13 -8.88
C ARG A 50 3.83 -14.57 -7.54
N MET A 51 3.23 -13.47 -7.08
CA MET A 51 3.52 -12.86 -5.78
C MET A 51 2.83 -13.61 -4.63
N GLY A 52 1.63 -14.14 -4.84
CA GLY A 52 0.80 -14.73 -3.79
C GLY A 52 1.44 -15.89 -3.02
N SER A 53 2.42 -16.58 -3.63
CA SER A 53 3.14 -17.68 -2.99
C SER A 53 4.40 -17.27 -2.21
N LEU A 54 4.95 -16.06 -2.40
CA LEU A 54 6.11 -15.60 -1.63
C LEU A 54 5.67 -14.97 -0.31
N LYS A 55 6.38 -15.34 0.75
CA LYS A 55 6.14 -14.89 2.12
C LYS A 55 7.36 -14.16 2.66
N ASP A 56 7.13 -13.23 3.59
CA ASP A 56 8.22 -12.45 4.19
C ASP A 56 9.19 -13.34 4.97
N ASP A 57 8.72 -14.45 5.54
CA ASP A 57 9.54 -15.44 6.26
C ASP A 57 10.27 -16.44 5.35
N ALA A 58 9.98 -16.42 4.04
CA ALA A 58 10.59 -17.29 3.04
C ALA A 58 11.74 -16.61 2.27
N VAL A 59 12.07 -15.36 2.62
CA VAL A 59 13.14 -14.58 1.98
C VAL A 59 14.06 -13.97 3.01
N ASP A 60 15.36 -13.92 2.69
CA ASP A 60 16.38 -13.27 3.54
C ASP A 60 16.66 -11.81 3.11
N GLU A 61 16.00 -11.35 2.04
CA GLU A 61 16.19 -10.04 1.46
C GLU A 61 14.86 -9.31 1.18
N PHE A 62 14.80 -8.04 1.55
CA PHE A 62 13.79 -7.08 1.06
C PHE A 62 14.44 -6.13 0.05
N TYR A 63 13.68 -5.17 -0.48
CA TYR A 63 14.22 -4.15 -1.37
C TYR A 63 13.85 -2.74 -0.93
N THR A 64 14.76 -1.81 -1.15
CA THR A 64 14.43 -0.38 -1.09
C THR A 64 13.73 0.06 -2.38
N CYS A 65 13.00 1.17 -2.32
CA CYS A 65 12.72 1.98 -3.50
C CYS A 65 12.89 3.46 -3.14
N THR A 66 13.84 4.13 -3.81
CA THR A 66 14.15 5.56 -3.63
C THR A 66 13.68 6.42 -4.82
N LEU A 67 12.92 5.85 -5.75
CA LEU A 67 12.47 6.54 -6.98
C LEU A 67 11.74 7.86 -6.68
N CYS A 68 10.97 7.89 -5.60
CA CYS A 68 10.18 9.05 -5.20
C CYS A 68 10.96 10.10 -4.38
N GLN A 69 12.27 9.94 -4.19
CA GLN A 69 13.10 10.96 -3.51
C GLN A 69 13.22 12.27 -4.30
N SER A 70 12.89 12.24 -5.59
CA SER A 70 12.68 13.45 -6.39
C SER A 70 11.54 14.35 -5.88
N PHE A 71 10.57 13.78 -5.13
CA PHE A 71 9.46 14.49 -4.51
C PHE A 71 9.60 14.61 -2.99
N ALA A 72 9.97 13.52 -2.32
CA ALA A 72 10.16 13.46 -0.87
C ALA A 72 11.60 12.97 -0.55
N PRO A 73 12.59 13.87 -0.40
CA PRO A 73 14.02 13.52 -0.39
C PRO A 73 14.47 12.54 0.70
N THR A 74 13.72 12.44 1.79
CA THR A 74 14.02 11.55 2.92
C THR A 74 13.14 10.29 2.93
N HIS A 75 12.22 10.14 1.97
CA HIS A 75 11.38 8.97 1.87
C HIS A 75 12.14 7.77 1.31
N VAL A 76 11.84 6.59 1.86
CA VAL A 76 12.26 5.30 1.33
C VAL A 76 11.12 4.31 1.51
N CYS A 77 10.71 3.62 0.45
CA CYS A 77 9.89 2.44 0.57
C CYS A 77 10.78 1.25 0.92
N ILE A 78 10.35 0.43 1.88
CA ILE A 78 10.90 -0.91 2.11
C ILE A 78 9.84 -1.90 1.59
N VAL A 79 10.19 -2.64 0.55
CA VAL A 79 9.28 -3.53 -0.18
C VAL A 79 9.61 -4.97 0.18
N SER A 80 8.64 -5.67 0.74
CA SER A 80 8.71 -7.11 1.04
C SER A 80 7.72 -7.89 0.17
N PRO A 81 7.82 -9.23 0.09
CA PRO A 81 6.83 -10.04 -0.62
C PRO A 81 5.37 -9.74 -0.23
N GLU A 82 5.13 -9.51 1.06
CA GLU A 82 3.79 -9.28 1.62
C GLU A 82 3.47 -7.79 1.86
N ARG A 83 4.37 -6.88 1.47
CA ARG A 83 4.17 -5.42 1.53
C ARG A 83 4.75 -4.75 0.29
N LEU A 84 3.90 -4.58 -0.72
CA LEU A 84 4.23 -3.81 -1.93
C LEU A 84 4.47 -2.31 -1.61
N GLY A 85 5.18 -1.64 -2.51
CA GLY A 85 5.40 -0.20 -2.43
C GLY A 85 4.07 0.57 -2.43
N LEU A 86 4.03 1.67 -1.68
CA LEU A 86 2.80 2.43 -1.43
C LEU A 86 2.08 2.93 -2.70
N CYS A 87 2.77 3.04 -3.83
CA CYS A 87 2.18 3.40 -5.11
C CYS A 87 1.32 2.30 -5.75
N GLY A 88 1.34 1.08 -5.21
CA GLY A 88 0.67 -0.10 -5.79
C GLY A 88 1.38 -0.70 -7.01
N ALA A 89 2.41 -0.05 -7.55
CA ALA A 89 3.02 -0.42 -8.83
C ALA A 89 4.30 -1.26 -8.71
N TYR A 90 4.97 -1.23 -7.55
CA TYR A 90 6.22 -1.96 -7.29
C TYR A 90 5.99 -3.01 -6.19
N ASN A 91 6.03 -4.28 -6.56
CA ASN A 91 6.15 -5.40 -5.64
C ASN A 91 7.61 -5.86 -5.52
N TRP A 92 7.86 -6.85 -4.66
CA TRP A 92 9.20 -7.35 -4.39
C TRP A 92 9.90 -7.92 -5.64
N LEU A 93 9.18 -8.65 -6.51
CA LEU A 93 9.74 -9.18 -7.75
C LEU A 93 10.11 -8.06 -8.73
N ASP A 94 9.34 -6.98 -8.80
CA ASP A 94 9.69 -5.84 -9.65
C ASP A 94 10.93 -5.11 -9.13
N CYS A 95 11.06 -4.96 -7.81
CA CYS A 95 12.26 -4.37 -7.21
C CYS A 95 13.50 -5.22 -7.49
N LYS A 96 13.36 -6.56 -7.36
CA LYS A 96 14.40 -7.52 -7.73
C LYS A 96 14.80 -7.41 -9.19
N ALA A 97 13.82 -7.47 -10.10
CA ALA A 97 14.06 -7.32 -11.52
C ALA A 97 14.69 -5.95 -11.85
N SER A 98 14.22 -4.87 -11.21
CA SER A 98 14.79 -3.53 -11.42
C SER A 98 16.25 -3.44 -10.99
N TYR A 99 16.63 -4.11 -9.90
CA TYR A 99 18.04 -4.18 -9.46
C TYR A 99 18.88 -5.02 -10.44
N GLU A 100 18.38 -6.15 -10.91
CA GLU A 100 19.08 -7.00 -11.90
C GLU A 100 19.30 -6.28 -13.23
N ILE A 101 18.33 -5.46 -13.65
CA ILE A 101 18.41 -4.62 -14.85
C ILE A 101 19.41 -3.48 -14.66
N ASN A 102 19.36 -2.80 -13.52
CA ASN A 102 20.24 -1.68 -13.21
C ASN A 102 20.67 -1.69 -11.73
N PRO A 103 21.86 -2.23 -11.41
CA PRO A 103 22.35 -2.31 -10.04
C PRO A 103 22.62 -0.97 -9.36
N THR A 104 22.69 0.14 -10.11
CA THR A 104 22.81 1.50 -9.55
C THR A 104 21.48 2.25 -9.50
N GLY A 105 20.39 1.56 -9.84
CA GLY A 105 19.04 2.09 -9.85
C GLY A 105 18.45 2.31 -8.45
N PRO A 106 17.18 2.75 -8.39
CA PRO A 106 16.51 3.15 -7.16
C PRO A 106 16.13 1.97 -6.24
N ASN A 107 16.23 0.74 -6.75
CA ASN A 107 15.91 -0.47 -5.99
C ASN A 107 17.19 -1.19 -5.61
N GLN A 108 17.44 -1.33 -4.30
CA GLN A 108 18.63 -1.97 -3.77
C GLN A 108 18.23 -3.09 -2.80
N PRO A 109 18.92 -4.24 -2.82
CA PRO A 109 18.64 -5.32 -1.88
C PRO A 109 18.95 -4.89 -0.44
N ILE A 110 18.13 -5.36 0.49
CA ILE A 110 18.28 -5.18 1.93
C ILE A 110 18.46 -6.57 2.51
N LEU A 111 19.68 -6.91 2.93
CA LEU A 111 19.89 -8.10 3.77
C LEU A 111 19.25 -7.83 5.13
N LEU A 112 18.31 -8.67 5.56
CA LEU A 112 17.52 -8.39 6.78
C LEU A 112 18.40 -8.34 8.04
N GLY A 113 19.40 -9.20 8.15
CA GLY A 113 20.24 -9.27 9.36
C GLY A 113 19.45 -9.82 10.55
N ASP A 114 19.73 -9.30 11.75
CA ASP A 114 19.08 -9.80 12.97
C ASP A 114 17.63 -9.31 13.06
N THR A 115 16.73 -10.21 13.45
CA THR A 115 15.34 -9.85 13.78
C THR A 115 15.31 -9.21 15.17
N VAL A 116 14.94 -7.94 15.24
CA VAL A 116 14.84 -7.17 16.49
C VAL A 116 13.47 -7.39 17.13
N ASP A 117 12.40 -7.35 16.32
CA ASP A 117 11.03 -7.63 16.75
C ASP A 117 10.27 -8.32 15.61
N PRO A 118 9.93 -9.62 15.74
CA PRO A 118 9.22 -10.35 14.68
C PRO A 118 7.73 -9.99 14.58
N VAL A 119 7.14 -9.38 15.61
CA VAL A 119 5.72 -9.01 15.64
C VAL A 119 5.53 -7.69 14.90
N LYS A 120 6.33 -6.67 15.24
CA LYS A 120 6.28 -5.35 14.56
C LYS A 120 7.02 -5.35 13.24
N GLY A 121 7.89 -6.33 13.01
CA GLY A 121 8.70 -6.45 11.82
C GLY A 121 9.85 -5.44 11.81
N TYR A 122 10.68 -5.48 12.86
CA TYR A 122 11.96 -4.77 12.91
C TYR A 122 13.10 -5.73 12.62
N TRP A 123 13.95 -5.33 11.69
CA TRP A 123 15.23 -5.96 11.39
C TRP A 123 16.34 -4.92 11.41
N THR A 124 17.56 -5.35 11.76
CA THR A 124 18.72 -4.44 11.74
C THR A 124 18.93 -3.87 10.34
N GLY A 125 18.79 -4.70 9.30
CA GLY A 125 18.94 -4.29 7.91
C GLY A 125 17.91 -3.26 7.45
N THR A 126 16.63 -3.41 7.85
CA THR A 126 15.59 -2.44 7.51
C THR A 126 15.82 -1.09 8.18
N ASN A 127 16.29 -1.10 9.43
CA ASN A 127 16.60 0.12 10.18
C ASN A 127 17.85 0.83 9.62
N ASP A 128 18.91 0.08 9.30
CA ASP A 128 20.14 0.63 8.71
C ASP A 128 19.87 1.33 7.37
N VAL A 129 19.08 0.71 6.49
CA VAL A 129 18.72 1.34 5.20
C VAL A 129 17.77 2.51 5.38
N ALA A 130 16.89 2.48 6.38
CA ALA A 130 16.04 3.61 6.72
C ALA A 130 16.89 4.82 7.12
N VAL A 131 17.85 4.65 8.03
CA VAL A 131 18.79 5.71 8.43
C VAL A 131 19.57 6.23 7.23
N LYS A 132 20.19 5.32 6.46
CA LYS A 132 21.05 5.66 5.34
C LYS A 132 20.30 6.44 4.26
N ASN A 133 19.14 5.96 3.84
CA ASN A 133 18.42 6.51 2.68
C ASN A 133 17.49 7.67 3.05
N SER A 134 17.15 7.84 4.33
CA SER A 134 16.39 8.99 4.83
C SER A 134 17.28 10.17 5.26
N GLN A 135 18.59 10.10 5.00
CA GLN A 135 19.56 11.12 5.45
C GLN A 135 19.59 11.28 6.97
N GLY A 136 19.34 10.18 7.70
CA GLY A 136 19.33 10.12 9.15
C GLY A 136 18.07 10.65 9.83
N THR A 137 17.00 10.91 9.08
CA THR A 137 15.73 11.42 9.64
C THR A 137 14.79 10.33 10.14
N VAL A 138 14.92 9.11 9.61
CA VAL A 138 14.16 7.92 10.01
C VAL A 138 15.15 6.91 10.58
N HIS A 139 14.95 6.52 11.84
CA HIS A 139 15.85 5.59 12.54
C HIS A 139 15.40 4.14 12.47
N GLU A 140 14.08 3.91 12.53
CA GLU A 140 13.49 2.59 12.57
C GLU A 140 12.20 2.59 11.74
N VAL A 141 11.85 1.45 11.15
CA VAL A 141 10.61 1.29 10.38
C VAL A 141 9.93 -0.01 10.78
N ALA A 142 8.72 0.08 11.35
CA ALA A 142 7.89 -1.09 11.58
C ALA A 142 7.29 -1.53 10.26
N MET A 143 7.53 -2.79 9.88
CA MET A 143 6.91 -3.36 8.70
C MET A 143 5.43 -3.70 8.92
N TYR A 144 5.01 -3.93 10.16
CA TYR A 144 3.68 -4.48 10.48
C TYR A 144 2.87 -3.66 11.48
N SER A 145 3.32 -2.46 11.87
CA SER A 145 2.56 -1.54 12.73
C SER A 145 2.36 -0.17 12.08
N ILE A 146 1.17 0.41 12.24
CA ILE A 146 0.85 1.81 11.96
C ILE A 146 1.11 2.70 13.19
N MET A 147 1.09 2.12 14.39
CA MET A 147 1.15 2.86 15.65
C MET A 147 2.57 3.20 16.10
N GLU A 148 3.57 2.42 15.65
CA GLU A 148 4.96 2.63 16.02
C GLU A 148 5.86 2.70 14.78
N ASN A 149 6.57 3.82 14.63
CA ASN A 149 7.50 4.07 13.52
C ASN A 149 7.00 3.57 12.14
N PRO A 150 5.79 3.97 11.69
CA PRO A 150 5.30 3.51 10.40
C PRO A 150 6.22 3.96 9.27
N MET A 151 6.19 3.22 8.16
CA MET A 151 6.92 3.63 6.95
C MET A 151 6.42 5.01 6.49
N THR A 152 7.36 5.90 6.18
CA THR A 152 7.02 7.23 5.65
C THR A 152 6.34 7.11 4.29
N ALA A 153 5.64 8.15 3.85
CA ALA A 153 5.08 8.20 2.51
C ALA A 153 5.62 9.38 1.70
N CYS A 154 5.74 9.22 0.38
CA CYS A 154 6.08 10.32 -0.52
C CYS A 154 4.83 11.14 -0.86
N GLY A 155 4.10 10.76 -1.91
CA GLY A 155 2.88 11.43 -2.36
C GLY A 155 2.09 10.66 -3.42
N CYS A 156 2.51 9.44 -3.77
CA CYS A 156 1.88 8.62 -4.81
C CYS A 156 1.09 7.43 -4.24
N PHE A 157 0.82 7.39 -2.93
CA PHE A 157 0.03 6.32 -2.30
C PHE A 157 -1.38 6.22 -2.89
N GLU A 158 -1.86 5.00 -3.13
CA GLU A 158 -3.22 4.75 -3.63
C GLU A 158 -4.26 4.96 -2.53
N CYS A 159 -3.92 4.62 -1.30
CA CYS A 159 -4.79 4.77 -0.13
C CYS A 159 -4.06 5.39 1.04
N ILE A 160 -4.82 6.03 1.94
CA ILE A 160 -4.36 6.44 3.27
C ILE A 160 -5.08 5.58 4.30
N VAL A 161 -4.31 4.97 5.19
CA VAL A 161 -4.81 4.35 6.40
C VAL A 161 -4.61 5.34 7.54
N MET A 162 -5.66 5.58 8.33
CA MET A 162 -5.60 6.49 9.47
C MET A 162 -6.36 5.94 10.66
N LEU A 163 -5.78 6.02 11.85
CA LEU A 163 -6.41 5.69 13.12
C LEU A 163 -7.64 6.58 13.38
N ILE A 164 -8.72 5.97 13.81
CA ILE A 164 -9.89 6.60 14.44
C ILE A 164 -9.93 6.11 15.90
N PRO A 165 -9.41 6.90 16.86
CA PRO A 165 -9.26 6.47 18.24
C PRO A 165 -10.56 5.99 18.90
N GLU A 166 -11.65 6.73 18.67
CA GLU A 166 -12.98 6.45 19.21
C GLU A 166 -13.52 5.09 18.74
N ALA A 167 -13.15 4.66 17.54
CA ALA A 167 -13.57 3.42 16.91
C ALA A 167 -12.64 2.24 17.20
N ASN A 168 -11.55 2.44 17.96
CA ASN A 168 -10.53 1.42 18.21
C ASN A 168 -10.03 0.74 16.91
N GLY A 169 -9.95 1.51 15.82
CA GLY A 169 -9.77 0.99 14.47
C GLY A 169 -9.20 2.04 13.52
N VAL A 170 -9.08 1.66 12.26
CA VAL A 170 -8.53 2.50 11.19
C VAL A 170 -9.55 2.69 10.08
N MET A 171 -9.54 3.88 9.47
CA MET A 171 -10.21 4.14 8.21
C MET A 171 -9.24 3.98 7.04
N VAL A 172 -9.76 3.59 5.88
CA VAL A 172 -9.00 3.45 4.62
C VAL A 172 -9.63 4.32 3.54
N VAL A 173 -8.91 5.34 3.10
CA VAL A 173 -9.41 6.34 2.15
C VAL A 173 -8.71 6.18 0.81
N SER A 174 -9.47 5.97 -0.26
CA SER A 174 -8.94 5.92 -1.62
C SER A 174 -8.55 7.30 -2.13
N ARG A 175 -7.49 7.39 -2.94
CA ARG A 175 -7.16 8.60 -3.71
C ARG A 175 -8.30 9.06 -4.64
N GLU A 176 -9.14 8.12 -5.07
CA GLU A 176 -10.27 8.40 -5.96
C GLU A 176 -11.51 8.90 -5.21
N ASP A 177 -11.52 8.82 -3.87
CA ASP A 177 -12.61 9.30 -3.03
C ASP A 177 -12.41 10.77 -2.67
N THR A 178 -13.39 11.58 -3.05
CA THR A 178 -13.40 13.03 -2.81
C THR A 178 -14.31 13.43 -1.65
N SER A 179 -14.93 12.46 -0.99
CA SER A 179 -15.87 12.66 0.11
C SER A 179 -15.17 13.08 1.40
N MET A 180 -15.98 13.54 2.36
CA MET A 180 -15.52 13.72 3.73
C MET A 180 -15.37 12.36 4.41
N THR A 181 -14.43 12.25 5.33
CA THR A 181 -14.17 11.03 6.10
C THR A 181 -14.52 11.25 7.58
N PRO A 182 -14.67 10.18 8.38
CA PRO A 182 -14.88 10.31 9.83
C PRO A 182 -13.83 11.16 10.55
N ALA A 183 -12.60 11.29 10.02
CA ALA A 183 -11.58 12.17 10.58
C ALA A 183 -11.81 13.68 10.31
N GLY A 184 -12.93 14.05 9.69
CA GLY A 184 -13.25 15.45 9.35
C GLY A 184 -12.35 16.03 8.25
N MET A 185 -11.70 15.17 7.46
CA MET A 185 -10.77 15.55 6.38
C MET A 185 -11.04 14.76 5.11
N THR A 186 -10.79 15.35 3.95
CA THR A 186 -10.78 14.65 2.65
C THR A 186 -9.42 13.99 2.42
N PHE A 187 -9.32 13.10 1.42
CA PHE A 187 -8.05 12.50 1.01
C PHE A 187 -6.95 13.54 0.76
N SER A 188 -7.27 14.64 0.07
CA SER A 188 -6.28 15.70 -0.26
C SER A 188 -5.69 16.35 1.00
N THR A 189 -6.51 16.57 2.03
CA THR A 189 -6.03 17.13 3.31
C THR A 189 -5.18 16.11 4.06
N LEU A 190 -5.64 14.86 4.15
CA LEU A 190 -4.92 13.75 4.78
C LEU A 190 -3.57 13.48 4.10
N ALA A 191 -3.50 13.60 2.78
CA ALA A 191 -2.28 13.40 2.00
C ALA A 191 -1.18 14.40 2.40
N GLY A 192 -1.57 15.60 2.84
CA GLY A 192 -0.64 16.60 3.38
C GLY A 192 -0.03 16.19 4.73
N MET A 193 -0.71 15.36 5.51
CA MET A 193 -0.21 14.82 6.79
C MET A 193 0.57 13.52 6.63
N ALA A 194 0.16 12.66 5.68
CA ALA A 194 0.78 11.37 5.44
C ALA A 194 2.06 11.47 4.57
N GLY A 195 2.10 12.45 3.66
CA GLY A 195 3.18 12.60 2.69
C GLY A 195 4.41 13.36 3.21
N GLY A 196 5.40 13.49 2.33
CA GLY A 196 6.59 14.33 2.57
C GLY A 196 7.76 13.64 3.30
N GLY A 197 7.71 12.33 3.49
CA GLY A 197 8.83 11.57 4.08
C GLY A 197 8.92 11.66 5.61
N LEU A 198 7.82 12.01 6.29
CA LEU A 198 7.72 12.02 7.76
C LEU A 198 7.10 10.72 8.27
N GLN A 199 7.48 10.31 9.48
CA GLN A 199 6.80 9.24 10.21
C GLN A 199 5.67 9.86 11.04
N THR A 200 4.44 9.42 10.77
CA THR A 200 3.25 9.91 11.46
C THR A 200 2.53 8.71 12.08
N PRO A 201 2.84 8.34 13.34
CA PRO A 201 2.12 7.28 14.04
C PRO A 201 0.60 7.43 13.92
N GLY A 202 -0.07 6.33 13.55
CA GLY A 202 -1.51 6.31 13.28
C GLY A 202 -1.90 6.78 11.87
N VAL A 203 -0.97 7.17 11.00
CA VAL A 203 -1.25 7.55 9.59
C VAL A 203 -0.22 6.93 8.65
N MET A 204 -0.68 6.25 7.60
CA MET A 204 0.21 5.59 6.64
C MET A 204 -0.35 5.61 5.23
N GLY A 205 0.49 5.95 4.25
CA GLY A 205 0.18 5.76 2.83
C GLY A 205 0.47 4.33 2.38
N VAL A 206 -0.46 3.70 1.66
CA VAL A 206 -0.35 2.30 1.21
C VAL A 206 -0.82 2.10 -0.22
N GLY A 207 -0.33 1.03 -0.86
CA GLY A 207 -0.92 0.49 -2.09
C GLY A 207 -2.13 -0.36 -1.72
N LYS A 208 -3.16 -0.37 -2.56
CA LYS A 208 -4.45 -1.00 -2.19
C LYS A 208 -4.35 -2.51 -1.95
N TYR A 209 -3.47 -3.21 -2.66
CA TYR A 209 -3.20 -4.63 -2.44
C TYR A 209 -2.46 -4.94 -1.14
N TYR A 210 -1.90 -3.94 -0.44
CA TYR A 210 -1.35 -4.19 0.90
C TYR A 210 -2.48 -4.53 1.86
N LEU A 211 -3.67 -3.95 1.68
CA LEU A 211 -4.85 -4.21 2.50
C LEU A 211 -5.25 -5.70 2.49
N THR A 212 -4.93 -6.43 1.42
CA THR A 212 -5.27 -7.85 1.28
C THR A 212 -4.20 -8.77 1.88
N SER A 213 -3.04 -8.22 2.24
CA SER A 213 -1.92 -8.96 2.78
C SER A 213 -2.23 -9.53 4.17
N PRO A 214 -1.79 -10.77 4.48
CA PRO A 214 -1.77 -11.28 5.86
C PRO A 214 -0.90 -10.43 6.80
N LYS A 215 0.04 -9.65 6.26
CA LYS A 215 0.91 -8.76 7.02
C LYS A 215 0.36 -7.34 7.20
N PHE A 216 -0.77 -7.01 6.56
CA PHE A 216 -1.42 -5.70 6.68
C PHE A 216 -1.60 -5.33 8.15
N ILE A 217 -0.83 -4.36 8.65
CA ILE A 217 -0.85 -3.88 10.06
C ILE A 217 -1.02 -5.01 11.09
N SER A 218 -0.40 -6.16 10.84
CA SER A 218 -0.67 -7.39 11.60
C SER A 218 -0.29 -7.29 13.08
N ALA A 219 0.63 -6.40 13.44
CA ALA A 219 0.97 -6.09 14.83
C ALA A 219 -0.16 -5.36 15.57
N ASP A 220 -1.04 -4.66 14.85
CA ASP A 220 -2.11 -3.85 15.42
C ASP A 220 -3.50 -4.53 15.32
N GLY A 221 -3.56 -5.77 14.83
CA GLY A 221 -4.78 -6.55 14.70
C GLY A 221 -5.32 -6.70 13.27
N GLY A 222 -4.57 -6.23 12.28
CA GLY A 222 -4.80 -6.55 10.89
C GLY A 222 -6.06 -5.95 10.28
N PHE A 223 -6.60 -6.63 9.27
CA PHE A 223 -7.74 -6.13 8.50
C PHE A 223 -9.03 -5.98 9.34
N LYS A 224 -9.16 -6.71 10.45
CA LYS A 224 -10.27 -6.57 11.41
C LYS A 224 -10.33 -5.19 12.08
N ARG A 225 -9.25 -4.42 12.01
CA ARG A 225 -9.23 -3.02 12.48
C ARG A 225 -9.82 -2.04 11.48
N VAL A 226 -10.05 -2.41 10.22
CA VAL A 226 -10.64 -1.49 9.25
C VAL A 226 -12.10 -1.28 9.61
N VAL A 227 -12.49 -0.07 10.00
CA VAL A 227 -13.86 0.26 10.44
C VAL A 227 -14.62 1.10 9.41
N TRP A 228 -13.89 1.78 8.53
CA TRP A 228 -14.44 2.61 7.46
C TRP A 228 -13.56 2.47 6.21
N MET A 229 -14.16 2.33 5.04
CA MET A 229 -13.43 2.21 3.78
C MET A 229 -14.19 2.86 2.63
N SER A 230 -13.53 3.68 1.81
CA SER A 230 -14.14 4.26 0.61
C SER A 230 -14.87 3.20 -0.24
N SER A 231 -16.14 3.42 -0.59
CA SER A 231 -16.96 2.40 -1.26
C SER A 231 -16.40 2.00 -2.64
N VAL A 232 -15.64 2.89 -3.29
CA VAL A 232 -14.92 2.58 -4.53
C VAL A 232 -13.93 1.42 -4.34
N LEU A 233 -13.25 1.32 -3.19
CA LEU A 233 -12.35 0.21 -2.89
C LEU A 233 -13.15 -1.07 -2.68
N LYS A 234 -14.19 -1.03 -1.84
CA LYS A 234 -15.08 -2.19 -1.61
C LYS A 234 -15.63 -2.77 -2.92
N LYS A 235 -16.04 -1.90 -3.86
CA LYS A 235 -16.59 -2.30 -5.16
C LYS A 235 -15.53 -2.84 -6.11
N THR A 236 -14.35 -2.21 -6.15
CA THR A 236 -13.31 -2.56 -7.14
C THR A 236 -12.43 -3.73 -6.71
N MET A 237 -12.42 -4.07 -5.41
CA MET A 237 -11.66 -5.18 -4.84
C MET A 237 -12.55 -6.13 -4.03
N ALA A 238 -13.80 -6.29 -4.44
CA ALA A 238 -14.81 -7.03 -3.69
C ALA A 238 -14.40 -8.49 -3.44
N GLU A 239 -13.88 -9.17 -4.47
CA GLU A 239 -13.46 -10.57 -4.38
C GLU A 239 -12.23 -10.72 -3.47
N GLU A 240 -11.26 -9.82 -3.60
CA GLU A 240 -10.04 -9.85 -2.79
C GLU A 240 -10.32 -9.58 -1.32
N PHE A 241 -11.20 -8.61 -1.01
CA PHE A 241 -11.59 -8.32 0.37
C PHE A 241 -12.49 -9.40 0.96
N GLN A 242 -13.35 -10.04 0.16
CA GLN A 242 -14.11 -11.21 0.62
C GLN A 242 -13.17 -12.36 1.01
N ALA A 243 -12.14 -12.64 0.21
CA ALA A 243 -11.14 -13.65 0.54
C ALA A 243 -10.36 -13.31 1.84
N VAL A 244 -10.12 -12.03 2.10
CA VAL A 244 -9.53 -11.57 3.37
C VAL A 244 -10.49 -11.80 4.52
N ALA A 245 -11.75 -11.39 4.39
CA ALA A 245 -12.79 -11.57 5.41
C ALA A 245 -12.94 -13.05 5.81
N GLU A 246 -12.96 -13.96 4.83
CA GLU A 246 -12.98 -15.41 5.04
C GLU A 246 -11.71 -15.92 5.75
N ARG A 247 -10.53 -15.44 5.32
CA ARG A 247 -9.24 -15.80 5.96
C ARG A 247 -9.20 -15.38 7.43
N GLU A 248 -9.72 -14.20 7.76
CA GLU A 248 -9.74 -13.66 9.12
C GLU A 248 -10.82 -14.29 10.01
N GLY A 249 -11.67 -15.17 9.45
CA GLY A 249 -12.76 -15.83 10.16
C GLY A 249 -14.00 -14.96 10.37
N GLU A 250 -14.13 -13.87 9.62
CA GLU A 250 -15.25 -12.92 9.67
C GLU A 250 -15.85 -12.73 8.27
N PRO A 251 -16.58 -13.70 7.69
CA PRO A 251 -17.02 -13.65 6.28
C PRO A 251 -17.90 -12.44 5.92
N ASP A 252 -18.63 -11.90 6.90
CA ASP A 252 -19.52 -10.74 6.74
C ASP A 252 -18.80 -9.41 7.05
N LEU A 253 -17.48 -9.42 7.29
CA LEU A 253 -16.74 -8.23 7.75
C LEU A 253 -16.90 -7.05 6.81
N ILE A 254 -16.90 -7.26 5.50
CA ILE A 254 -16.96 -6.17 4.50
C ILE A 254 -18.26 -5.37 4.61
N ASP A 255 -19.36 -6.04 4.95
CA ASP A 255 -20.67 -5.40 5.17
C ASP A 255 -20.72 -4.62 6.49
N ARG A 256 -19.92 -5.03 7.49
CA ARG A 256 -19.82 -4.34 8.79
C ARG A 256 -18.93 -3.10 8.73
N ILE A 257 -18.01 -3.00 7.77
CA ILE A 257 -17.18 -1.82 7.55
C ILE A 257 -18.07 -0.69 7.01
N ALA A 258 -18.04 0.50 7.61
CA ALA A 258 -18.78 1.65 7.09
C ALA A 258 -18.13 2.23 5.82
N ASP A 259 -18.84 3.10 5.10
CA ASP A 259 -18.29 3.89 3.99
C ASP A 259 -18.99 5.25 3.87
N GLU A 260 -18.62 6.04 2.87
CA GLU A 260 -19.17 7.39 2.67
C GLU A 260 -20.68 7.42 2.38
N THR A 261 -21.27 6.28 1.98
CA THR A 261 -22.71 6.16 1.76
C THR A 261 -23.50 5.93 3.06
N VAL A 262 -22.80 5.55 4.13
CA VAL A 262 -23.33 5.32 5.47
C VAL A 262 -23.09 6.54 6.36
N CYS A 263 -21.82 6.96 6.52
CA CYS A 263 -21.44 8.04 7.42
C CYS A 263 -20.12 8.70 7.01
N THR A 264 -19.98 9.98 7.37
CA THR A 264 -18.74 10.76 7.14
C THR A 264 -18.27 11.49 8.40
N ASP A 265 -18.73 11.06 9.57
CA ASP A 265 -18.39 11.59 10.89
C ASP A 265 -18.24 10.44 11.90
N VAL A 266 -17.58 10.72 13.03
CA VAL A 266 -17.28 9.71 14.05
C VAL A 266 -18.54 9.19 14.73
N ASP A 267 -19.50 10.05 15.03
CA ASP A 267 -20.73 9.65 15.74
C ASP A 267 -21.53 8.63 14.90
N GLY A 268 -21.68 8.89 13.59
CA GLY A 268 -22.31 7.96 12.65
C GLY A 268 -21.52 6.67 12.47
N LEU A 269 -20.18 6.74 12.45
CA LEU A 269 -19.34 5.56 12.40
C LEU A 269 -19.53 4.67 13.63
N MET A 270 -19.52 5.25 14.83
CA MET A 270 -19.72 4.52 16.07
C MET A 270 -21.10 3.85 16.12
N ALA A 271 -22.15 4.58 15.74
CA ALA A 271 -23.50 4.02 15.68
C ALA A 271 -23.60 2.83 14.71
N TRP A 272 -22.99 2.93 13.51
CA TRP A 272 -22.94 1.85 12.55
C TRP A 272 -22.21 0.61 13.09
N MET A 273 -21.03 0.83 13.70
CA MET A 273 -20.22 -0.25 14.26
C MET A 273 -20.93 -1.00 15.40
N GLU A 274 -21.66 -0.28 16.25
CA GLU A 274 -22.46 -0.89 17.33
C GLU A 274 -23.62 -1.72 16.77
N GLU A 275 -24.35 -1.17 15.79
CA GLU A 275 -25.48 -1.86 15.15
C GLU A 275 -25.04 -3.15 14.43
N HIS A 276 -23.84 -3.14 13.83
CA HIS A 276 -23.30 -4.24 13.04
C HIS A 276 -22.31 -5.12 13.81
N GLU A 277 -22.16 -4.91 15.12
CA GLU A 277 -21.24 -5.66 16.00
C GLU A 277 -19.83 -5.78 15.40
N HIS A 278 -19.26 -4.65 14.96
CA HIS A 278 -17.96 -4.63 14.31
C HIS A 278 -16.85 -5.17 15.24
N PRO A 279 -15.99 -6.11 14.79
CA PRO A 279 -15.04 -6.80 15.66
C PRO A 279 -14.05 -5.87 16.39
N ALA A 280 -13.66 -4.76 15.76
CA ALA A 280 -12.79 -3.75 16.38
C ALA A 280 -13.29 -3.22 17.75
N LEU A 281 -14.61 -3.22 18.00
CA LEU A 281 -15.18 -2.81 19.28
C LEU A 281 -14.82 -3.74 20.45
N PHE A 282 -14.51 -5.01 20.14
CA PHE A 282 -14.26 -6.06 21.13
C PHE A 282 -12.78 -6.47 21.21
N MET A 283 -11.94 -5.89 20.36
CA MET A 283 -10.49 -6.10 20.39
C MET A 283 -9.84 -5.26 21.50
N ASP A 284 -8.65 -5.67 21.94
CA ASP A 284 -7.84 -4.86 22.85
C ASP A 284 -7.65 -3.43 22.32
N PRO A 285 -7.43 -2.42 23.18
CA PRO A 285 -7.09 -1.08 22.72
C PRO A 285 -5.91 -1.10 21.74
N ILE A 286 -6.05 -0.40 20.62
CA ILE A 286 -4.97 -0.27 19.62
C ILE A 286 -3.84 0.67 20.10
N PHE A 287 -4.05 1.41 21.19
CA PHE A 287 -3.07 2.26 21.88
C PHE A 287 -3.24 2.22 23.40
#